data_AF-A0ABD3EY62-F1
#
_entry.id   AF-A0ABD3EY62-F1
#
_cell.length_a   1.000
_cell.length_b   1.000
_cell.length_c   1.000
_cell.angle_alpha   90.00
_cell.angle_beta   90.00
_cell.angle_gamma   90.00
#
_symmetry.space_group_name_H-M   'P 1'
#
loop_
_entity.id
_entity.type
_entity.pdbx_description
1 polymer ?
#
loop_
_entity_poly.entity_id
_entity_poly.type
_entity_poly.pdbx_seq_one_letter_code
_entity_poly.pdbx_strand_id
1 'polypeptide(L)'
;MTTTGPNGTTTYLFKPFVNASTLEDFDEKATLTTRMRWLERFQSMSVQGGWADNVKIYEMKLKLFPAVRKWRVNLSPKVRRKWKDFLNVFKERYCKAKTSDAERYYTMIQKKTETPLDFTTA
;
A
#
# COMPACT_ATOMS: atom_id res chain seq x y z
N MET A 1 26.83 -6.77 2.54
CA MET A 1 27.32 -8.13 2.82
C MET A 1 28.70 -8.23 2.22
N THR A 2 29.72 -8.43 3.04
CA THR A 2 31.12 -8.59 2.62
C THR A 2 31.42 -10.07 2.55
N THR A 3 31.96 -10.53 1.43
CA THR A 3 32.42 -11.91 1.29
C THR A 3 33.94 -11.88 1.22
N THR A 4 34.58 -12.57 2.17
CA THR A 4 36.04 -12.72 2.21
C THR A 4 36.42 -13.97 1.43
N GLY A 5 37.20 -13.80 0.36
CA GLY A 5 37.72 -14.91 -0.42
C GLY A 5 38.87 -15.65 0.30
N PRO A 6 39.22 -16.86 -0.16
CA PRO A 6 40.25 -17.70 0.45
C PRO A 6 41.65 -17.04 0.54
N ASN A 7 41.90 -15.98 -0.24
CA ASN A 7 43.18 -15.26 -0.27
C ASN A 7 43.15 -13.95 0.53
N GLY A 8 42.13 -13.72 1.39
CA GLY A 8 41.97 -12.47 2.15
C GLY A 8 41.37 -11.32 1.34
N THR A 9 41.09 -11.51 0.04
CA THR A 9 40.40 -10.51 -0.79
C THR A 9 38.99 -10.29 -0.29
N THR A 10 38.69 -9.09 0.20
CA THR A 10 37.35 -8.69 0.63
C THR A 10 36.63 -8.04 -0.54
N THR A 11 35.62 -8.71 -1.08
CA THR A 11 34.82 -8.16 -2.19
C THR A 11 33.63 -7.39 -1.61
N TYR A 12 33.57 -6.09 -1.90
CA TYR A 12 32.43 -5.24 -1.55
C TYR A 12 31.37 -5.35 -2.64
N LEU A 13 30.23 -5.96 -2.32
CA LEU A 13 29.05 -5.89 -3.18
C LEU A 13 28.40 -4.52 -3.02
N PHE A 14 28.80 -3.56 -3.85
CA PHE A 14 28.12 -2.27 -3.96
C PHE A 14 26.74 -2.50 -4.61
N LYS A 15 25.67 -2.29 -3.83
CA LYS A 15 24.31 -2.22 -4.36
C LYS A 15 23.95 -0.74 -4.49
N PRO A 16 23.84 -0.19 -5.73
CA PRO A 16 23.42 1.18 -5.90
C PRO A 16 22.04 1.39 -5.26
N PHE A 17 21.85 2.51 -4.58
CA PHE A 17 20.55 2.87 -4.05
C PHE A 17 19.57 3.07 -5.20
N VAL A 18 18.54 2.24 -5.25
CA VAL A 18 17.41 2.44 -6.15
C VAL A 18 16.43 3.37 -5.44
N ASN A 19 16.03 4.47 -6.06
CA ASN A 19 14.95 5.33 -5.55
C ASN A 19 13.64 5.06 -6.30
N ALA A 20 12.52 5.58 -5.84
CA ALA A 20 11.24 5.40 -6.53
C ALA A 20 11.09 6.26 -7.79
N SER A 21 12.09 7.04 -8.23
CA SER A 21 11.90 8.12 -9.22
C SER A 21 11.24 7.66 -10.53
N THR A 22 11.55 6.43 -10.99
CA THR A 22 11.01 5.81 -12.21
C THR A 22 9.57 5.31 -12.09
N LEU A 23 9.01 5.26 -10.89
CA LEU A 23 7.61 4.93 -10.66
C LEU A 23 6.75 6.18 -10.81
N GLU A 24 5.64 6.09 -11.53
CA GLU A 24 4.65 7.18 -11.58
C GLU A 24 4.10 7.51 -10.17
N ASP A 25 3.53 8.70 -10.02
CA ASP A 25 2.84 9.05 -8.78
C ASP A 25 1.55 8.22 -8.61
N PHE A 26 1.21 7.93 -7.36
CA PHE A 26 -0.01 7.23 -6.99
C PHE A 26 -1.23 8.15 -7.12
N ASP A 27 -2.14 7.79 -8.02
CA ASP A 27 -3.44 8.43 -8.20
C ASP A 27 -4.55 7.60 -7.53
N GLU A 28 -5.23 8.19 -6.54
CA GLU A 28 -6.35 7.55 -5.85
C GLU A 28 -7.59 7.34 -6.74
N LYS A 29 -7.69 8.07 -7.86
CA LYS A 29 -8.82 8.02 -8.80
C LYS A 29 -8.64 6.98 -9.90
N ALA A 30 -7.43 6.44 -10.04
CA ALA A 30 -7.17 5.37 -10.99
C ALA A 30 -8.01 4.12 -10.69
N THR A 31 -8.17 3.25 -11.68
CA THR A 31 -8.89 1.98 -11.51
C THR A 31 -8.25 1.14 -10.40
N LEU A 32 -9.03 0.24 -9.77
CA LEU A 32 -8.51 -0.65 -8.72
C LEU A 32 -7.30 -1.43 -9.22
N THR A 33 -7.36 -2.00 -10.42
CA THR A 33 -6.27 -2.76 -11.03
C THR A 33 -5.01 -1.91 -11.20
N THR A 34 -5.13 -0.66 -11.65
CA THR A 34 -4.00 0.26 -11.77
C THR A 34 -3.39 0.56 -10.39
N ARG A 35 -4.22 0.82 -9.38
CA ARG A 35 -3.77 1.08 -8.00
C ARG A 35 -3.07 -0.13 -7.37
N MET A 36 -3.57 -1.35 -7.61
CA MET A 36 -2.94 -2.59 -7.14
C MET A 36 -1.59 -2.83 -7.83
N ARG A 37 -1.54 -2.73 -9.16
CA ARG A 37 -0.31 -2.88 -9.95
C ARG A 37 0.76 -1.87 -9.55
N TRP A 38 0.37 -0.62 -9.28
CA TRP A 38 1.27 0.40 -8.77
C TRP A 38 1.91 -0.04 -7.44
N LEU A 39 1.10 -0.55 -6.50
CA LEU A 39 1.57 -0.97 -5.18
C LEU A 39 2.48 -2.22 -5.26
N GLU A 40 2.23 -3.12 -6.21
CA GLU A 40 3.11 -4.26 -6.51
C GLU A 40 4.47 -3.80 -7.04
N ARG A 41 4.48 -2.86 -8.00
CA ARG A 41 5.72 -2.28 -8.55
C ARG A 41 6.53 -1.58 -7.46
N PHE A 42 5.89 -0.78 -6.62
CA PHE A 42 6.54 -0.12 -5.48
C PHE A 42 7.18 -1.12 -4.52
N GLN A 43 6.46 -2.19 -4.14
CA GLN A 43 6.99 -3.22 -3.26
C GLN A 43 8.15 -3.97 -3.90
N SER A 44 8.06 -4.31 -5.19
CA SER A 44 9.15 -4.95 -5.95
C SER A 44 10.41 -4.09 -5.95
N MET A 45 10.29 -2.78 -6.23
CA MET A 45 11.41 -1.84 -6.14
C MET A 45 12.03 -1.80 -4.74
N SER A 46 11.20 -1.81 -3.70
CA SER A 46 11.69 -1.80 -2.31
C SER A 46 12.46 -3.07 -1.93
N VAL A 47 12.07 -4.22 -2.48
CA VAL A 47 12.76 -5.50 -2.27
C VAL A 47 14.08 -5.52 -3.04
N GLN A 48 14.08 -5.11 -4.32
CA GLN A 48 15.27 -5.04 -5.16
C GLN A 48 16.30 -4.05 -4.60
N GLY A 49 15.84 -2.88 -4.14
CA GLY A 49 16.67 -1.85 -3.53
C GLY A 49 17.07 -2.14 -2.08
N GLY A 50 16.57 -3.23 -1.47
CA GLY A 50 16.88 -3.58 -0.08
C GLY A 50 16.45 -2.50 0.92
N TRP A 51 15.32 -1.83 0.67
CA TRP A 51 14.89 -0.68 1.47
C TRP A 51 14.51 -1.07 2.89
N ALA A 52 15.03 -0.31 3.85
CA ALA A 52 14.52 -0.31 5.22
C ALA A 52 13.12 0.32 5.28
N ASP A 53 12.36 0.01 6.33
CA ASP A 53 10.96 0.44 6.46
C ASP A 53 10.79 1.97 6.48
N ASN A 54 11.73 2.70 7.08
CA ASN A 54 11.73 4.16 7.05
C ASN A 54 11.90 4.71 5.62
N VAL A 55 12.73 4.06 4.80
CA VAL A 55 12.92 4.40 3.39
C VAL A 55 11.64 4.13 2.60
N LYS A 56 11.00 2.96 2.78
CA LYS A 56 9.71 2.65 2.16
C LYS A 56 8.65 3.71 2.47
N ILE A 57 8.55 4.13 3.72
CA ILE A 57 7.60 5.17 4.14
C ILE A 57 7.91 6.53 3.50
N TYR A 58 9.19 6.88 3.42
CA TYR A 58 9.62 8.14 2.82
C TYR A 58 9.38 8.17 1.31
N GLU A 59 9.85 7.17 0.58
CA GLU A 59 9.68 7.04 -0.87
C GLU A 59 8.20 6.99 -1.24
N MET A 60 7.39 6.23 -0.49
CA MET A 60 5.95 6.18 -0.73
C MET A 60 5.32 7.57 -0.56
N LYS A 61 5.66 8.31 0.52
CA LYS A 61 5.16 9.68 0.75
C LYS A 61 5.46 10.61 -0.44
N LEU A 62 6.63 10.49 -1.06
CA LEU A 62 7.01 11.32 -2.21
C LEU A 62 6.10 11.05 -3.42
N LYS A 63 5.72 9.79 -3.64
CA LYS A 63 4.86 9.36 -4.74
C LYS A 63 3.36 9.55 -4.54
N LEU A 64 2.91 9.92 -3.35
CA LEU A 64 1.48 10.11 -3.10
C LEU A 64 0.96 11.44 -3.66
N PHE A 65 -0.19 11.44 -4.33
CA PHE A 65 -0.91 12.68 -4.65
C PHE A 65 -1.30 13.49 -3.39
N PRO A 66 -1.52 14.81 -3.52
CA PRO A 66 -1.83 15.69 -2.39
C PRO A 66 -3.00 15.20 -1.52
N ALA A 67 -4.07 14.68 -2.12
CA ALA A 67 -5.23 14.17 -1.40
C ALA A 67 -4.86 12.97 -0.50
N VAL A 68 -4.03 12.07 -1.00
CA VAL A 68 -3.55 10.90 -0.24
C VAL A 68 -2.54 11.30 0.84
N ARG A 69 -1.68 12.30 0.56
CA ARG A 69 -0.81 12.89 1.59
C ARG A 69 -1.62 13.52 2.72
N LYS A 70 -2.71 14.24 2.40
CA LYS A 70 -3.64 14.83 3.37
C LYS A 70 -4.34 13.74 4.20
N TRP A 71 -4.79 12.66 3.57
CA TRP A 71 -5.32 11.51 4.32
C TRP A 71 -4.26 10.91 5.26
N ARG A 72 -3.02 10.73 4.78
CA ARG A 72 -1.93 10.15 5.58
C ARG A 72 -1.61 10.96 6.83
N VAL A 73 -1.70 12.30 6.80
CA VAL A 73 -1.44 13.12 8.01
C VAL A 73 -2.50 12.94 9.09
N ASN A 74 -3.70 12.48 8.74
CA ASN A 74 -4.77 12.17 9.70
C ASN A 74 -4.58 10.80 10.38
N LEU A 75 -3.64 9.97 9.92
CA LEU A 75 -3.29 8.72 10.60
C LEU A 75 -2.47 9.00 11.86
N SER A 76 -2.65 8.16 12.88
CA SER A 76 -1.85 8.26 14.10
C SER A 76 -0.35 8.13 13.79
N PRO A 77 0.54 8.83 14.53
CA PRO A 77 1.98 8.71 14.35
C PRO A 77 2.51 7.27 14.43
N LYS A 78 1.89 6.43 15.28
CA LYS A 78 2.26 5.02 15.46
C LYS A 78 2.01 4.22 14.18
N VAL A 79 0.88 4.45 13.50
CA VAL A 79 0.52 3.77 12.25
C VAL A 79 1.40 4.27 11.09
N ARG A 80 1.50 5.58 10.87
CA ARG A 80 2.20 6.14 9.68
C ARG A 80 3.73 5.97 9.68
N ARG A 81 4.32 5.56 10.81
CA ARG A 81 5.77 5.32 11.00
C ARG A 81 6.16 3.85 10.96
N LYS A 82 5.20 2.92 11.04
CA LYS A 82 5.44 1.48 10.94
C LYS A 82 4.99 0.99 9.57
N TRP A 83 5.91 0.44 8.78
CA TRP A 83 5.63 0.08 7.39
C TRP A 83 4.46 -0.90 7.28
N LYS A 84 4.46 -1.96 8.09
CA LYS A 84 3.39 -2.96 8.10
C LYS A 84 2.01 -2.35 8.38
N ASP A 85 1.91 -1.51 9.41
CA ASP A 85 0.65 -0.89 9.81
C ASP A 85 0.17 0.12 8.77
N PHE A 86 1.09 0.96 8.27
CA PHE A 86 0.81 1.91 7.21
C PHE A 86 0.35 1.23 5.91
N LEU A 87 1.03 0.16 5.50
CA LEU A 87 0.70 -0.60 4.29
C LEU A 87 -0.69 -1.24 4.41
N ASN A 88 -1.04 -1.78 5.59
CA ASN A 88 -2.35 -2.37 5.82
C ASN A 88 -3.48 -1.34 5.67
N VAL A 89 -3.37 -0.18 6.33
CA VAL A 89 -4.41 0.87 6.22
C VAL A 89 -4.46 1.49 4.82
N PHE A 90 -3.33 1.54 4.12
CA PHE A 90 -3.27 1.99 2.73
C PHE A 90 -4.00 1.01 1.80
N LYS A 91 -3.72 -0.29 1.93
CA LYS A 91 -4.37 -1.34 1.13
C LYS A 91 -5.88 -1.36 1.36
N GLU A 92 -6.33 -1.33 2.61
CA GLU A 92 -7.75 -1.28 2.96
C GLU A 92 -8.46 -0.09 2.30
N ARG A 93 -7.82 1.09 2.30
CA ARG A 93 -8.45 2.29 1.76
C ARG A 93 -8.42 2.39 0.23
N TYR A 94 -7.32 1.98 -0.39
CA TYR A 94 -7.06 2.31 -1.80
C TYR A 94 -6.85 1.11 -2.72
N CYS A 95 -6.61 -0.08 -2.17
CA CYS A 95 -6.31 -1.29 -2.97
C CYS A 95 -7.27 -2.45 -2.68
N LYS A 96 -8.35 -2.20 -1.94
CA LYS A 96 -9.41 -3.18 -1.71
C LYS A 96 -10.58 -2.90 -2.65
N ALA A 97 -11.15 -3.95 -3.21
CA ALA A 97 -12.43 -3.84 -3.90
C ALA A 97 -13.47 -3.32 -2.91
N LYS A 98 -14.27 -2.33 -3.33
CA LYS A 98 -15.53 -2.08 -2.62
C LYS A 98 -16.37 -3.33 -2.83
N THR A 99 -16.98 -3.85 -1.78
CA THR A 99 -18.03 -4.87 -1.90
C THR A 99 -19.02 -4.36 -2.95
N SER A 100 -19.25 -5.12 -4.01
CA SER A 100 -20.21 -4.70 -5.03
C SER A 100 -21.60 -4.57 -4.41
N ASP A 101 -22.46 -3.71 -4.94
CA ASP A 101 -23.83 -3.60 -4.42
C ASP A 101 -24.57 -4.94 -4.52
N ALA A 102 -24.29 -5.75 -5.55
CA ALA A 102 -24.81 -7.11 -5.68
C ALA A 102 -24.30 -8.02 -4.56
N GLU A 103 -23.00 -8.00 -4.26
CA GLU A 103 -22.42 -8.81 -3.18
C GLU A 103 -22.93 -8.37 -1.80
N ARG A 104 -23.18 -7.06 -1.60
CA ARG A 104 -23.89 -6.57 -0.40
C ARG A 104 -25.32 -7.08 -0.36
N TYR A 105 -26.07 -7.00 -1.46
CA TYR A 105 -27.45 -7.44 -1.53
C TYR A 105 -27.62 -8.93 -1.21
N TYR A 106 -26.76 -9.80 -1.76
CA TYR A 106 -26.83 -11.24 -1.48
C TYR A 106 -26.30 -11.65 -0.10
N THR A 107 -25.54 -10.78 0.59
CA THR A 107 -25.01 -11.06 1.93
C THR A 107 -25.74 -10.31 3.04
N MET A 108 -26.63 -9.38 2.70
CA MET A 108 -27.54 -8.74 3.63
C MET A 108 -28.54 -9.76 4.14
N ILE A 109 -28.39 -10.16 5.40
CA ILE A 109 -29.38 -10.97 6.11
C ILE A 109 -30.41 -10.01 6.71
N GLN A 110 -31.65 -10.08 6.24
CA GLN A 110 -32.76 -9.32 6.82
C GLN A 110 -32.88 -9.66 8.30
N LYS A 111 -32.81 -8.64 9.17
CA LYS A 111 -32.98 -8.87 10.61
C LYS A 111 -34.43 -9.23 10.87
N LYS A 112 -34.69 -10.14 11.83
CA LYS A 112 -36.05 -10.59 12.21
C LYS A 112 -37.01 -9.45 12.59
N THR A 113 -36.49 -8.26 12.85
CA THR A 113 -37.24 -7.07 13.26
C THR A 113 -37.51 -6.08 12.11
N GLU A 114 -36.94 -6.29 10.92
CA GLU A 114 -37.12 -5.39 9.77
C GLU A 114 -38.29 -5.85 8.90
N THR A 115 -39.18 -4.92 8.55
CA THR A 115 -40.26 -5.21 7.61
C THR A 115 -39.67 -5.32 6.19
N PRO A 116 -40.33 -6.04 5.25
CA PRO A 116 -39.85 -6.15 3.87
C PRO A 116 -39.65 -4.80 3.16
N LEU A 117 -40.35 -3.74 3.59
CA LEU A 117 -40.22 -2.39 3.05
C LEU A 117 -38.95 -1.68 3.56
N ASP A 118 -38.57 -1.92 4.82
CA ASP A 118 -37.33 -1.38 5.40
C ASP A 118 -36.09 -2.01 4.77
N PHE A 119 -36.19 -3.28 4.36
CA PHE A 119 -35.08 -4.01 3.74
C PHE A 119 -34.72 -3.52 2.33
N THR A 120 -35.71 -3.07 1.54
CA THR A 120 -35.49 -2.64 0.15
C THR A 120 -35.11 -1.16 0.01
N THR A 121 -35.13 -0.41 1.12
CA THR A 121 -34.84 1.04 1.14
C THR A 121 -33.57 1.42 1.90
N ALA A 122 -32.78 0.44 2.38
CA ALA A 122 -31.55 0.60 3.16
C ALA A 122 -30.26 0.69 2.32
#